data_AF-A0A7C3MV00-F1
#
_entry.id   AF-A0A7C3MV00-F1
#
_cell.length_a   1.000
_cell.length_b   1.000
_cell.length_c   1.000
_cell.angle_alpha   90.00
_cell.angle_beta   90.00
_cell.angle_gamma   90.00
#
_symmetry.space_group_name_H-M   'P 1'
#
loop_
_entity.id
_entity.type
_entity.pdbx_description
1 polymer ?
#
loop_
_entity_poly.entity_id
_entity_poly.type
_entity_poly.pdbx_seq_one_letter_code
_entity_poly.pdbx_strand_id
1 'polypeptide(L)'
;MDIKLDLPSDLFDAEFTEAAFARRVRELAVLELVRVRRLHEHEAQAMLGIGRWELVERMKAVGITPTEETFEELRGELEKAIRAKRRR
;
A
#
# COMPACT_ATOMS: atom_id res chain seq x y z
N MET A 1 12.78 -17.14 -1.38
CA MET A 1 12.96 -16.83 -2.82
C MET A 1 13.73 -15.52 -2.89
N ASP A 2 14.77 -15.45 -3.71
CA ASP A 2 15.59 -14.26 -3.92
C ASP A 2 15.34 -13.70 -5.32
N ILE A 3 15.10 -12.39 -5.42
CA ILE A 3 14.98 -11.66 -6.68
C ILE A 3 16.25 -10.81 -6.82
N LYS A 4 17.01 -11.04 -7.89
CA LYS A 4 18.22 -10.26 -8.18
C LYS A 4 17.91 -9.17 -9.20
N LEU A 5 18.40 -7.96 -8.93
CA LEU A 5 18.37 -6.84 -9.85
C LEU A 5 19.80 -6.61 -10.35
N ASP A 6 19.97 -6.55 -11.67
CA ASP A 6 21.24 -6.20 -12.28
C ASP A 6 21.34 -4.68 -12.36
N LEU A 7 22.06 -4.08 -11.41
CA LEU A 7 22.18 -2.63 -11.25
C LEU A 7 23.66 -2.22 -11.28
N PRO A 8 23.98 -1.06 -11.89
CA PRO A 8 25.31 -0.48 -11.80
C PRO A 8 25.74 -0.25 -10.34
N SER A 9 26.97 -0.61 -10.02
CA SER A 9 27.51 -0.53 -8.65
C SER A 9 27.78 0.90 -8.17
N ASP A 10 27.87 1.85 -9.09
CA ASP A 10 28.10 3.29 -8.86
C ASP A 10 26.84 4.05 -8.41
N LEU A 11 25.67 3.38 -8.38
CA LEU A 11 24.44 3.95 -7.86
C LEU A 11 24.40 4.10 -6.33
N PHE A 12 25.25 3.35 -5.62
CA PHE A 12 25.25 3.33 -4.16
C PHE A 12 26.45 4.06 -3.59
N ASP A 13 26.19 4.89 -2.58
CA ASP A 13 27.20 5.65 -1.87
C ASP A 13 26.95 5.63 -0.35
N ALA A 14 27.67 6.47 0.39
CA ALA A 14 27.56 6.56 1.84
C ALA A 14 26.18 7.08 2.32
N GLU A 15 25.49 7.88 1.51
CA GLU A 15 24.18 8.45 1.82
C GLU A 15 23.05 7.54 1.30
N PHE A 16 23.28 6.82 0.20
CA PHE A 16 22.35 5.90 -0.43
C PHE A 16 22.91 4.48 -0.52
N THR A 17 22.85 3.78 0.62
CA THR A 17 23.36 2.41 0.72
C THR A 17 22.47 1.38 0.01
N GLU A 18 23.08 0.29 -0.47
CA GLU A 18 22.36 -0.87 -1.02
C GLU A 18 21.28 -1.40 -0.06
N ALA A 19 21.57 -1.43 1.24
CA ALA A 19 20.61 -1.85 2.25
C ALA A 19 19.38 -0.92 2.32
N ALA A 20 19.58 0.40 2.19
CA ALA A 20 18.47 1.35 2.17
C ALA A 20 17.61 1.16 0.91
N PHE A 21 18.25 0.96 -0.24
CA PHE A 21 17.58 0.64 -1.49
C PHE A 21 16.79 -0.67 -1.39
N ALA A 22 17.40 -1.74 -0.89
CA ALA A 22 16.75 -3.05 -0.73
C ALA A 22 15.51 -2.97 0.16
N ARG A 23 15.56 -2.20 1.26
CA ARG A 23 14.37 -1.94 2.09
C ARG A 23 13.27 -1.23 1.31
N ARG A 24 13.62 -0.21 0.52
CA ARG A 24 12.65 0.55 -0.28
C ARG A 24 12.03 -0.29 -1.40
N VAL A 25 12.84 -1.11 -2.08
CA VAL A 25 12.35 -2.05 -3.10
C VAL A 25 11.42 -3.08 -2.49
N ARG A 26 11.77 -3.65 -1.33
CA ARG A 26 10.89 -4.57 -0.60
C ARG A 26 9.55 -3.93 -0.28
N GLU A 27 9.56 -2.70 0.22
CA GLU A 27 8.35 -1.96 0.52
C GLU A 27 7.48 -1.77 -0.73
N LEU A 28 8.06 -1.26 -1.82
CA LEU A 28 7.34 -1.06 -3.08
C LEU A 28 6.76 -2.37 -3.61
N ALA A 29 7.53 -3.46 -3.58
CA ALA A 29 7.05 -4.76 -4.02
C ALA A 29 5.84 -5.24 -3.21
N VAL A 30 5.86 -5.08 -1.87
CA VAL A 30 4.72 -5.42 -1.02
C VAL A 30 3.50 -4.56 -1.36
N LEU A 31 3.67 -3.25 -1.52
CA LEU A 31 2.57 -2.34 -1.88
C LEU A 31 1.99 -2.65 -3.27
N GLU A 32 2.82 -2.97 -4.26
CA GLU A 32 2.35 -3.37 -5.58
C GLU A 32 1.55 -4.69 -5.54
N LEU A 33 1.94 -5.64 -4.70
CA LEU A 33 1.17 -6.88 -4.49
C LEU A 33 -0.21 -6.60 -3.87
N VAL A 34 -0.31 -5.60 -2.99
CA VAL A 34 -1.60 -5.11 -2.48
C VAL A 34 -2.42 -4.48 -3.61
N ARG A 35 -1.80 -3.62 -4.44
CA ARG A 35 -2.48 -2.99 -5.59
C ARG A 35 -3.09 -4.02 -6.54
N VAL A 36 -2.33 -5.05 -6.91
CA VAL A 36 -2.81 -6.11 -7.81
C VAL A 36 -3.67 -7.16 -7.10
N ARG A 37 -4.05 -6.92 -5.84
CA ARG A 37 -4.92 -7.77 -5.01
C ARG A 37 -4.40 -9.19 -4.84
N ARG A 38 -3.07 -9.35 -4.79
CA ARG A 38 -2.38 -10.61 -4.50
C ARG A 38 -1.99 -10.75 -3.04
N LEU A 39 -2.02 -9.64 -2.30
CA LEU A 39 -1.74 -9.56 -0.87
C LEU A 39 -2.79 -8.69 -0.18
N HIS A 40 -3.28 -9.11 0.98
CA HIS A 40 -4.19 -8.30 1.78
C HIS A 40 -3.42 -7.28 2.65
N GLU A 41 -4.09 -6.19 3.03
CA GLU A 41 -3.48 -5.11 3.83
C GLU A 41 -2.91 -5.60 5.17
N HIS A 42 -3.57 -6.55 5.85
CA HIS A 42 -3.09 -7.11 7.11
C HIS A 42 -1.82 -7.97 6.93
N GLU A 43 -1.68 -8.65 5.79
CA GLU A 43 -0.47 -9.40 5.45
C GLU A 43 0.67 -8.44 5.12
N ALA A 44 0.39 -7.35 4.40
CA ALA A 44 1.35 -6.29 4.14
C ALA A 44 1.85 -5.62 5.43
N GLN A 45 0.97 -5.36 6.41
CA GLN A 45 1.38 -4.85 7.73
C GLN A 45 2.38 -5.79 8.41
N ALA A 46 2.07 -7.09 8.44
CA ALA A 46 2.95 -8.09 9.04
C ALA A 46 4.30 -8.18 8.30
N MET A 47 4.30 -8.12 6.97
CA MET A 47 5.53 -8.20 6.16
C MET A 47 6.43 -6.97 6.25
N LEU A 48 5.84 -5.80 6.46
CA LEU A 48 6.55 -4.52 6.60
C LEU A 48 6.87 -4.16 8.06
N GLY A 49 6.22 -4.82 9.03
CA GLY A 49 6.39 -4.52 10.45
C GLY A 49 5.87 -3.14 10.84
N ILE A 50 4.87 -2.64 10.12
CA ILE A 50 4.32 -1.29 10.29
C ILE A 50 2.89 -1.33 10.81
N GLY A 51 2.48 -0.23 11.45
CA GLY A 51 1.11 -0.04 11.89
C GLY A 51 0.15 0.25 10.74
N ARG A 52 -1.16 0.16 11.04
CA ARG A 52 -2.24 0.41 10.06
C ARG A 52 -2.18 1.81 9.44
N TRP A 53 -2.05 2.84 10.28
CA TRP A 53 -1.97 4.23 9.82
C TRP A 53 -0.78 4.48 8.90
N GLU A 54 0.37 3.88 9.23
CA GLU A 54 1.57 4.00 8.42
C GLU A 54 1.42 3.28 7.06
N LEU A 55 0.73 2.14 7.03
CA LEU A 55 0.41 1.45 5.76
C LEU A 55 -0.50 2.33 4.88
N VAL A 56 -1.53 2.96 5.45
CA VAL A 56 -2.44 3.85 4.74
C VAL A 56 -1.68 5.01 4.09
N GLU A 57 -0.80 5.68 4.84
CA GLU A 57 0.03 6.78 4.32
C GLU A 57 0.96 6.30 3.19
N ARG A 58 1.60 5.14 3.35
CA ARG A 58 2.48 4.57 2.32
C ARG A 58 1.71 4.16 1.06
N MET A 59 0.50 3.62 1.20
CA MET A 59 -0.41 3.30 0.09
C MET A 59 -0.79 4.58 -0.67
N LYS A 60 -1.18 5.64 0.03
CA LYS A 60 -1.48 6.95 -0.57
C LYS A 60 -0.30 7.54 -1.31
N ALA A 61 0.89 7.47 -0.72
CA ALA A 61 2.12 8.00 -1.32
C ALA A 61 2.47 7.35 -2.66
N VAL A 62 2.04 6.11 -2.89
CA VAL A 62 2.23 5.41 -4.18
C VAL A 62 0.97 5.42 -5.05
N GLY A 63 -0.12 6.07 -4.63
CA GLY A 63 -1.37 6.16 -5.39
C GLY A 63 -2.26 4.92 -5.31
N ILE A 64 -2.20 4.16 -4.22
CA ILE A 64 -3.14 3.07 -3.92
C ILE A 64 -4.24 3.62 -3.00
N THR A 65 -5.49 3.48 -3.41
CA THR A 65 -6.64 3.83 -2.57
C THR A 65 -6.79 2.81 -1.43
N PRO A 66 -6.69 3.21 -0.16
CA PRO A 66 -6.89 2.30 0.98
C PRO A 66 -8.32 1.74 1.03
N THR A 67 -8.47 0.54 1.59
CA THR A 67 -9.80 -0.07 1.77
C THR A 67 -10.69 0.76 2.71
N GLU A 68 -10.11 1.54 3.63
CA GLU A 68 -10.88 2.44 4.51
C GLU A 68 -11.61 3.56 3.76
N GLU A 69 -10.95 4.22 2.80
CA GLU A 69 -11.59 5.29 2.02
C GLU A 69 -12.71 4.73 1.14
N THR A 70 -12.48 3.58 0.51
CA THR A 70 -13.53 2.88 -0.24
C THR A 70 -14.68 2.41 0.65
N PHE A 71 -14.41 2.02 1.91
CA PHE A 71 -15.47 1.65 2.86
C PHE A 71 -16.31 2.86 3.31
N GLU A 72 -15.68 4.02 3.55
CA GLU A 72 -16.41 5.25 3.87
C GLU A 72 -17.27 5.72 2.69
N GLU A 73 -16.74 5.63 1.47
CA GLU A 73 -17.48 5.95 0.24
C GLU A 73 -18.68 5.02 0.05
N LEU A 74 -18.48 3.69 0.17
CA LEU A 74 -19.55 2.69 0.10
C LEU A 74 -20.62 2.93 1.17
N ARG A 75 -20.23 3.28 2.40
CA ARG A 75 -21.16 3.63 3.47
C ARG A 75 -21.97 4.88 3.12
N GLY A 76 -21.31 5.91 2.59
CA GLY A 76 -21.97 7.15 2.14
C GLY A 76 -22.98 6.91 1.01
N GLU A 77 -22.65 6.04 0.05
CA GLU A 77 -23.58 5.64 -1.01
C GLU A 77 -24.76 4.83 -0.48
N LEU A 78 -24.52 3.90 0.43
CA LEU A 78 -25.57 3.10 1.06
C LEU A 78 -26.56 3.97 1.85
N GLU A 79 -26.06 4.94 2.63
CA GLU A 79 -26.91 5.89 3.36
C GLU A 79 -27.76 6.76 2.43
N LYS A 80 -27.19 7.22 1.31
CA LYS A 80 -27.93 7.97 0.28
C LYS A 80 -29.05 7.12 -0.32
N ALA A 81 -28.77 5.86 -0.65
CA ALA A 81 -29.78 4.94 -1.19
C ALA A 81 -30.91 4.66 -0.19
N ILE A 82 -30.58 4.48 1.09
CA ILE A 82 -31.57 4.29 2.17
C ILE A 82 -32.45 5.54 2.35
N ARG A 83 -31.86 6.74 2.33
CA ARG A 83 -32.61 8.01 2.43
C ARG A 83 -33.52 8.24 1.22
N ALA A 84 -33.07 7.90 0.01
CA ALA A 84 -33.88 8.02 -1.20
C ALA A 84 -35.09 7.08 -1.18
N LYS A 85 -34.93 5.85 -0.64
CA LYS A 85 -36.02 4.88 -0.49
C LYS A 85 -37.07 5.28 0.56
N ARG A 86 -36.68 6.02 1.61
CA ARG A 86 -37.59 6.54 2.65
C ARG A 86 -38.42 7.77 2.24
N ARG A 87 -38.07 8.43 1.13
CA ARG A 87 -38.77 9.62 0.62
C ARG A 87 -39.83 9.30 -0.47
N ARG A 88 -39.91 8.05 -0.91
CA ARG A 88 -41.03 7.50 -1.70
C ARG A 88 -42.03 6.84 -0.77
#